data_AF-A0A527ZBX2-F1
#
_entry.id   AF-A0A527ZBX2-F1
#
_cell.length_a   1.000
_cell.length_b   1.000
_cell.length_c   1.000
_cell.angle_alpha   90.00
_cell.angle_beta   90.00
_cell.angle_gamma   90.00
#
_symmetry.space_group_name_H-M   'P 1'
#
loop_
_entity.id
_entity.type
_entity.pdbx_description
1 polymer ?
#
loop_
_entity_poly.entity_id
_entity_poly.type
_entity_poly.pdbx_seq_one_letter_code
_entity_poly.pdbx_strand_id
1 'polypeptide(L)'
;LTGPARDKVASRAERFVNFQIETLLKPLVDLKNAEQITGIGRGIAFQLVENFGLINRRDIAEEMKSLDQEGRAALRRLGVRFGAYHVFVPALIKPAPAGLVTLLWALRNDGKDKPGFGDVVHALASGRTSVVIDPTFDKTFYKLAGYRNLGRRAVRVDILERLADLIRPATNWKPGLGQRPDGAYDGQSFMVTPPMMSILGATADDMEEILK
;
A
#
# COMPACT_ATOMS: atom_id res chain seq x y z
N LEU A 1 22.80 21.09 -26.47
CA LEU A 1 22.72 22.41 -25.78
C LEU A 1 23.97 22.57 -24.91
N THR A 2 24.64 23.72 -24.99
CA THR A 2 25.79 24.08 -24.13
C THR A 2 25.57 25.47 -23.52
N GLY A 3 26.28 25.76 -22.42
CA GLY A 3 26.23 27.09 -21.76
C GLY A 3 24.83 27.49 -21.24
N PRO A 4 24.49 28.79 -21.24
CA PRO A 4 23.29 29.32 -20.58
C PRO A 4 21.96 28.68 -20.99
N ALA A 5 21.86 28.19 -22.24
CA ALA A 5 20.67 27.51 -22.72
C ALA A 5 20.48 26.12 -22.09
N ARG A 6 21.58 25.39 -21.85
CA ARG A 6 21.56 24.12 -21.10
C ARG A 6 21.11 24.36 -19.66
N ASP A 7 21.65 25.38 -19.01
CA ASP A 7 21.36 25.68 -17.61
C ASP A 7 19.89 26.06 -17.41
N LYS A 8 19.32 26.87 -18.31
CA LYS A 8 17.87 27.19 -18.30
C LYS A 8 16.99 25.94 -18.40
N VAL A 9 17.37 24.98 -19.24
CA VAL A 9 16.63 23.70 -19.37
C VAL A 9 16.78 22.87 -18.10
N ALA A 10 17.98 22.76 -17.54
CA ALA A 10 18.22 22.04 -16.29
C ALA A 10 17.40 22.62 -15.14
N SER A 11 17.42 23.93 -14.91
CA SER A 11 16.65 24.58 -13.85
C SER A 11 15.13 24.45 -14.05
N ARG A 12 14.65 24.31 -15.29
CA ARG A 12 13.23 24.04 -15.56
C ARG A 12 12.89 22.58 -15.23
N ALA A 13 13.75 21.64 -15.60
CA ALA A 13 13.56 20.22 -15.30
C ALA A 13 13.58 19.96 -13.79
N GLU A 14 14.52 20.55 -13.05
CA GLU A 14 14.60 20.46 -11.59
C GLU A 14 13.33 20.98 -10.92
N ARG A 15 12.87 22.18 -11.30
CA ARG A 15 11.62 22.74 -10.77
C ARG A 15 10.41 21.86 -11.07
N PHE A 16 10.34 21.29 -12.28
CA PHE A 16 9.26 20.38 -12.64
C PHE A 16 9.28 19.11 -11.78
N VAL A 17 10.44 18.46 -11.64
CA VAL A 17 10.57 17.25 -10.82
C VAL A 17 10.25 17.53 -9.35
N ASN A 18 10.77 18.62 -8.79
CA ASN A 18 10.49 19.03 -7.42
C ASN A 18 8.99 19.26 -7.22
N PHE A 19 8.33 19.96 -8.14
CA PHE A 19 6.88 20.17 -8.08
C PHE A 19 6.10 18.84 -8.09
N GLN A 20 6.49 17.87 -8.93
CA GLN A 20 5.84 16.56 -8.96
C GLN A 20 6.03 15.81 -7.63
N ILE A 21 7.22 15.84 -7.05
CA ILE A 21 7.52 15.21 -5.76
C ILE A 21 6.72 15.87 -4.64
N GLU A 22 6.75 17.21 -4.55
CA GLU A 22 6.05 17.98 -3.51
C GLU A 22 4.52 17.91 -3.65
N THR A 23 4.01 17.56 -4.82
CA THR A 23 2.57 17.41 -5.06
C THR A 23 2.12 15.97 -4.80
N LEU A 24 2.74 15.00 -5.48
CA LEU A 24 2.27 13.62 -5.50
C LEU A 24 2.86 12.78 -4.35
N LEU A 25 4.09 13.07 -3.95
CA LEU A 25 4.82 12.35 -2.88
C LEU A 25 4.90 13.17 -1.59
N LYS A 26 4.08 14.23 -1.47
CA LYS A 26 3.98 15.05 -0.26
C LYS A 26 3.92 14.22 1.03
N PRO A 27 3.13 13.13 1.13
CA PRO A 27 3.09 12.34 2.35
C PRO A 27 4.44 11.73 2.75
N LEU A 28 5.29 11.36 1.79
CA LEU A 28 6.65 10.88 2.06
C LEU A 28 7.57 12.01 2.53
N VAL A 29 7.45 13.19 1.92
CA VAL A 29 8.20 14.38 2.34
C VAL A 29 7.81 14.78 3.77
N ASP A 30 6.51 14.81 4.07
CA ASP A 30 5.99 15.17 5.38
C ASP A 30 6.43 14.14 6.43
N LEU A 31 6.38 12.82 6.13
CA LEU A 31 6.91 11.78 7.02
C LEU A 31 8.41 11.94 7.26
N LYS A 32 9.19 12.18 6.20
CA LYS A 32 10.64 12.39 6.30
C LYS A 32 10.97 13.59 7.19
N ASN A 33 10.20 14.67 7.09
CA ASN A 33 10.46 15.93 7.81
C ASN A 33 9.72 16.04 9.15
N ALA A 34 8.99 15.00 9.58
CA ALA A 34 8.24 15.03 10.83
C ALA A 34 9.15 14.90 12.07
N GLU A 35 9.77 16.01 12.48
CA GLU A 35 10.63 16.11 13.67
C GLU A 35 9.87 15.99 14.99
N GLN A 36 8.56 16.29 14.99
CA GLN A 36 7.67 16.13 16.14
C GLN A 36 7.41 14.66 16.52
N ILE A 37 7.76 13.72 15.64
CA ILE A 37 7.68 12.29 15.95
C ILE A 37 9.04 11.84 16.44
N THR A 38 9.08 11.24 17.63
CA THR A 38 10.31 10.78 18.27
C THR A 38 10.31 9.27 18.51
N GLY A 39 11.45 8.74 18.93
CA GLY A 39 11.61 7.33 19.32
C GLY A 39 11.15 6.35 18.25
N ILE A 40 10.35 5.36 18.67
CA ILE A 40 9.88 4.27 17.81
C ILE A 40 8.96 4.76 16.68
N GLY A 41 8.16 5.81 16.92
CA GLY A 41 7.32 6.41 15.88
C GLY A 41 8.16 7.00 14.74
N ARG A 42 9.31 7.61 15.07
CA ARG A 42 10.24 8.17 14.10
C ARG A 42 10.89 7.07 13.26
N GLY A 43 11.27 5.96 13.91
CA GLY A 43 11.77 4.76 13.23
C GLY A 43 10.77 4.22 12.21
N ILE A 44 9.49 4.08 12.59
CA ILE A 44 8.43 3.63 11.67
C ILE A 44 8.24 4.62 10.51
N ALA A 45 8.29 5.93 10.77
CA ALA A 45 8.20 6.94 9.71
C ALA A 45 9.35 6.81 8.69
N PHE A 46 10.57 6.57 9.15
CA PHE A 46 11.72 6.32 8.27
C PHE A 46 11.53 5.05 7.43
N GLN A 47 11.16 3.94 8.06
CA GLN A 47 10.90 2.70 7.34
C GLN A 47 9.78 2.87 6.30
N LEU A 48 8.76 3.68 6.60
CA LEU A 48 7.69 4.00 5.64
C LEU A 48 8.27 4.75 4.46
N VAL A 49 9.11 5.76 4.68
CA VAL A 49 9.76 6.51 3.59
C VAL A 49 10.61 5.60 2.72
N GLU A 50 11.40 4.71 3.32
CA GLU A 50 12.26 3.74 2.61
C GLU A 50 11.45 2.71 1.81
N ASN A 51 10.24 2.39 2.26
CA ASN A 51 9.33 1.46 1.59
C ASN A 51 8.21 2.16 0.81
N PHE A 52 8.42 3.41 0.39
CA PHE A 52 7.47 4.18 -0.43
C PHE A 52 6.06 4.28 0.18
N GLY A 53 6.00 4.26 1.50
CA GLY A 53 4.80 4.41 2.32
C GLY A 53 3.97 3.14 2.45
N LEU A 54 4.55 1.95 2.24
CA LEU A 54 3.86 0.68 2.38
C LEU A 54 4.77 -0.41 2.96
N ILE A 55 4.45 -0.88 4.16
CA ILE A 55 5.19 -1.93 4.87
C ILE A 55 4.22 -3.06 5.24
N ASN A 56 4.69 -4.30 5.12
CA ASN A 56 3.98 -5.44 5.68
C ASN A 56 4.13 -5.41 7.21
N ARG A 57 3.02 -5.37 7.93
CA ARG A 57 2.98 -5.15 9.37
C ARG A 57 3.81 -6.18 10.14
N ARG A 58 3.91 -7.42 9.63
CA ARG A 58 4.71 -8.48 10.25
C ARG A 58 6.21 -8.17 10.28
N ASP A 59 6.69 -7.40 9.30
CA ASP A 59 8.11 -7.07 9.15
C ASP A 59 8.54 -6.02 10.20
N ILE A 60 7.58 -5.35 10.86
CA ILE A 60 7.77 -4.36 11.92
C ILE A 60 6.98 -4.70 13.19
N ALA A 61 6.81 -6.00 13.48
CA ALA A 61 5.93 -6.45 14.55
C ALA A 61 6.38 -5.95 15.94
N GLU A 62 7.68 -5.90 16.20
CA GLU A 62 8.23 -5.48 17.50
C GLU A 62 8.09 -3.96 17.71
N GLU A 63 8.32 -3.16 16.66
CA GLU A 63 8.06 -1.73 16.67
C GLU A 63 6.57 -1.45 16.87
N MET A 64 5.70 -2.24 16.23
CA MET A 64 4.26 -2.10 16.38
C MET A 64 3.74 -2.44 17.77
N LYS A 65 4.39 -3.37 18.48
CA LYS A 65 4.11 -3.67 19.90
C LYS A 65 4.56 -2.52 20.81
N SER A 66 5.75 -1.99 20.54
CA SER A 66 6.38 -0.93 21.33
C SER A 66 5.80 0.47 21.09
N LEU A 67 5.16 0.69 19.95
CA LEU A 67 4.53 1.96 19.60
C LEU A 67 3.35 2.26 20.52
N ASP A 68 3.41 3.40 21.21
CA ASP A 68 2.37 3.89 22.11
C ASP A 68 1.21 4.58 21.37
N GLN A 69 0.21 5.05 22.11
CA GLN A 69 -0.96 5.70 21.49
C GLN A 69 -0.64 7.08 20.94
N GLU A 70 0.27 7.82 21.58
CA GLU A 70 0.69 9.14 21.11
C GLU A 70 1.43 9.04 19.77
N GLY A 71 2.40 8.13 19.64
CA GLY A 71 3.10 7.84 18.39
C GLY A 71 2.16 7.34 17.29
N ARG A 72 1.19 6.46 17.63
CA ARG A 72 0.15 6.06 16.67
C ARG A 72 -0.70 7.25 16.21
N ALA A 73 -1.11 8.12 17.13
CA ALA A 73 -1.89 9.32 16.79
C ALA A 73 -1.10 10.28 15.92
N ALA A 74 0.19 10.50 16.21
CA ALA A 74 1.07 11.34 15.41
C ALA A 74 1.24 10.82 13.98
N LEU A 75 1.50 9.51 13.80
CA LEU A 75 1.59 8.89 12.48
C LEU A 75 0.25 8.96 11.72
N ARG A 76 -0.89 8.78 12.40
CA ARG A 76 -2.21 8.95 11.76
C ARG A 76 -2.45 10.36 11.24
N ARG A 77 -2.00 11.40 11.95
CA ARG A 77 -2.08 12.80 11.48
C ARG A 77 -1.28 13.02 10.20
N LEU A 78 -0.22 12.23 9.98
CA LEU A 78 0.56 12.22 8.73
C LEU A 78 -0.03 11.29 7.65
N GLY A 79 -1.25 10.79 7.86
CA GLY A 79 -1.95 9.96 6.87
C GLY A 79 -1.59 8.47 6.90
N VAL A 80 -0.81 8.02 7.89
CA VAL A 80 -0.52 6.58 8.07
C VAL A 80 -1.76 5.84 8.55
N ARG A 81 -2.06 4.71 7.92
CA ARG A 81 -3.07 3.74 8.33
C ARG A 81 -2.40 2.49 8.87
N PHE A 82 -2.95 2.00 9.98
CA PHE A 82 -2.54 0.76 10.62
C PHE A 82 -3.60 -0.30 10.31
N GLY A 83 -3.37 -1.08 9.27
CA GLY A 83 -4.21 -2.22 8.90
C GLY A 83 -3.90 -3.46 9.72
N ALA A 84 -4.66 -4.52 9.46
CA ALA A 84 -4.38 -5.86 9.96
C ALA A 84 -3.07 -6.41 9.37
N TYR A 85 -2.83 -6.22 8.08
CA TYR A 85 -1.67 -6.80 7.39
C TYR A 85 -0.59 -5.79 6.99
N HIS A 86 -0.93 -4.50 6.84
CA HIS A 86 0.02 -3.47 6.42
C HIS A 86 -0.05 -2.22 7.29
N VAL A 87 1.07 -1.52 7.36
CA VAL A 87 1.14 -0.11 7.76
C VAL A 87 1.47 0.69 6.51
N PHE A 88 0.58 1.58 6.11
CA PHE A 88 0.69 2.23 4.80
C PHE A 88 0.04 3.61 4.74
N VAL A 89 0.37 4.40 3.71
CA VAL A 89 -0.22 5.72 3.45
C VAL A 89 -1.16 5.61 2.23
N PRO A 90 -2.49 5.65 2.41
CA PRO A 90 -3.45 5.42 1.32
C PRO A 90 -3.32 6.38 0.13
N ALA A 91 -2.83 7.60 0.37
CA ALA A 91 -2.64 8.58 -0.68
C ALA A 91 -1.58 8.14 -1.71
N LEU A 92 -0.57 7.35 -1.29
CA LEU A 92 0.57 6.96 -2.13
C LEU A 92 0.28 5.77 -3.05
N ILE A 93 -0.74 4.97 -2.76
CA ILE A 93 -1.18 3.85 -3.59
C ILE A 93 -2.25 4.26 -4.63
N LYS A 94 -2.47 5.57 -4.80
CA LYS A 94 -3.30 6.10 -5.89
C LYS A 94 -2.51 6.11 -7.21
N PRO A 95 -3.18 6.09 -8.38
CA PRO A 95 -2.50 5.95 -9.67
C PRO A 95 -1.35 6.94 -9.91
N ALA A 96 -1.56 8.24 -9.67
CA ALA A 96 -0.53 9.25 -9.96
C ALA A 96 0.70 9.15 -9.02
N PRO A 97 0.57 9.10 -7.69
CA PRO A 97 1.71 8.87 -6.80
C PRO A 97 2.42 7.53 -7.04
N ALA A 98 1.68 6.43 -7.20
CA ALA A 98 2.24 5.11 -7.46
C ALA A 98 3.00 5.07 -8.80
N GLY A 99 2.49 5.75 -9.83
CA GLY A 99 3.17 5.90 -11.11
C GLY A 99 4.48 6.68 -10.98
N LEU A 100 4.50 7.78 -10.22
CA LEU A 100 5.72 8.54 -9.99
C LEU A 100 6.75 7.74 -9.17
N VAL A 101 6.33 7.07 -8.10
CA VAL A 101 7.20 6.16 -7.31
C VAL A 101 7.80 5.09 -8.21
N THR A 102 6.98 4.46 -9.05
CA THR A 102 7.42 3.41 -9.98
C THR A 102 8.44 3.93 -10.98
N LEU A 103 8.21 5.12 -11.56
CA LEU A 103 9.14 5.75 -12.48
C LEU A 103 10.48 6.09 -11.82
N LEU A 104 10.45 6.71 -10.64
CA LEU A 104 11.66 7.09 -9.91
C LEU A 104 12.45 5.86 -9.46
N TRP A 105 11.75 4.81 -8.99
CA TRP A 105 12.37 3.54 -8.65
C TRP A 105 13.01 2.89 -9.88
N ALA A 106 12.32 2.86 -11.03
CA ALA A 106 12.84 2.29 -12.25
C ALA A 106 14.06 3.06 -12.78
N LEU A 107 14.06 4.39 -12.70
CA LEU A 107 15.22 5.22 -13.04
C LEU A 107 16.44 4.91 -12.15
N ARG A 108 16.21 4.68 -10.86
CA ARG A 108 17.27 4.39 -9.89
C ARG A 108 17.84 2.98 -10.02
N ASN A 109 17.02 2.01 -10.42
CA ASN A 109 17.32 0.58 -10.39
C ASN A 109 17.39 -0.07 -11.77
N ASP A 110 17.57 0.73 -12.83
CA ASP A 110 17.59 0.28 -14.23
C ASP A 110 16.39 -0.61 -14.58
N GLY A 111 15.21 -0.18 -14.13
CA GLY A 111 13.98 -0.96 -14.17
C GLY A 111 13.08 -0.67 -15.38
N LYS A 112 13.42 0.28 -16.25
CA LYS A 112 12.53 0.71 -17.34
C LYS A 112 12.28 -0.39 -18.38
N ASP A 113 13.27 -1.23 -18.61
CA ASP A 113 13.20 -2.32 -19.58
C ASP A 113 12.78 -3.65 -18.94
N LYS A 114 12.48 -3.65 -17.63
CA LYS A 114 12.03 -4.85 -16.93
C LYS A 114 10.55 -5.13 -17.23
N PRO A 115 10.17 -6.40 -17.41
CA PRO A 115 8.77 -6.78 -17.63
C PRO A 115 7.86 -6.28 -16.51
N GLY A 116 6.71 -5.70 -16.88
CA GLY A 116 5.71 -5.15 -15.96
C GLY A 116 5.88 -3.66 -15.64
N PHE A 117 6.95 -3.00 -16.12
CA PHE A 117 7.09 -1.56 -15.99
C PHE A 117 5.97 -0.84 -16.74
N GLY A 118 5.17 -0.06 -16.03
CA GLY A 118 4.02 0.65 -16.59
C GLY A 118 2.73 -0.18 -16.64
N ASP A 119 2.79 -1.48 -16.95
CA ASP A 119 1.61 -2.34 -17.05
C ASP A 119 0.79 -2.39 -15.75
N VAL A 120 1.47 -2.59 -14.62
CA VAL A 120 0.78 -2.71 -13.32
C VAL A 120 0.18 -1.36 -12.88
N VAL A 121 0.88 -0.26 -13.18
CA VAL A 121 0.38 1.11 -12.92
C VAL A 121 -0.81 1.43 -13.83
N HIS A 122 -0.80 0.96 -15.07
CA HIS A 122 -1.94 1.08 -15.99
C HIS A 122 -3.16 0.31 -15.46
N ALA A 123 -2.96 -0.92 -14.97
CA ALA A 123 -4.03 -1.68 -14.34
C ALA A 123 -4.61 -0.95 -13.12
N LEU A 124 -3.76 -0.37 -12.26
CA LEU A 124 -4.18 0.50 -11.15
C LEU A 124 -5.01 1.70 -11.63
N ALA A 125 -4.56 2.39 -12.68
CA ALA A 125 -5.24 3.56 -13.26
C ALA A 125 -6.62 3.20 -13.85
N SER A 126 -6.79 1.97 -14.35
CA SER A 126 -8.08 1.45 -14.82
C SER A 126 -9.05 1.03 -13.68
N GLY A 127 -8.66 1.27 -12.43
CA GLY A 127 -9.51 1.02 -11.26
C GLY A 127 -9.55 -0.44 -10.80
N ARG A 128 -8.65 -1.30 -11.27
CA ARG A 128 -8.60 -2.71 -10.85
C ARG A 128 -8.29 -2.81 -9.36
N THR A 129 -9.14 -3.52 -8.63
CA THR A 129 -8.98 -3.85 -7.20
C THR A 129 -8.05 -5.04 -7.00
N SER A 130 -8.03 -5.95 -7.98
CA SER A 130 -7.13 -7.08 -8.07
C SER A 130 -6.83 -7.42 -9.53
N VAL A 131 -5.70 -8.07 -9.77
CA VAL A 131 -5.25 -8.53 -11.09
C VAL A 131 -4.64 -9.92 -10.99
N VAL A 132 -4.66 -10.69 -12.07
CA VAL A 132 -3.88 -11.92 -12.17
C VAL A 132 -2.41 -11.54 -12.24
N ILE A 133 -1.57 -12.26 -11.51
CA ILE A 133 -0.11 -12.07 -11.55
C ILE A 133 0.40 -12.64 -12.86
N ASP A 134 1.12 -11.82 -13.61
CA ASP A 134 1.95 -12.29 -14.70
C ASP A 134 3.29 -12.76 -14.09
N PRO A 135 3.63 -14.07 -14.20
CA PRO A 135 4.86 -14.60 -13.63
C PRO A 135 6.12 -14.07 -14.30
N THR A 136 6.01 -13.44 -15.48
CA THR A 136 7.14 -12.81 -16.18
C THR A 136 7.48 -11.44 -15.62
N PHE A 137 6.55 -10.78 -14.92
CA PHE A 137 6.75 -9.44 -14.38
C PHE A 137 7.66 -9.45 -13.16
N ASP A 138 8.49 -8.40 -13.01
CA ASP A 138 9.20 -8.17 -11.76
C ASP A 138 8.17 -7.87 -10.65
N LYS A 139 8.14 -8.72 -9.61
CA LYS A 139 7.19 -8.61 -8.49
C LYS A 139 7.22 -7.24 -7.81
N THR A 140 8.34 -6.53 -7.92
CA THR A 140 8.50 -5.19 -7.36
C THR A 140 7.48 -4.20 -7.92
N PHE A 141 7.07 -4.33 -9.19
CA PHE A 141 6.08 -3.42 -9.79
C PHE A 141 4.69 -3.54 -9.16
N TYR A 142 4.31 -4.73 -8.69
CA TYR A 142 3.08 -4.89 -7.89
C TYR A 142 3.19 -4.16 -6.55
N LYS A 143 4.31 -4.31 -5.84
CA LYS A 143 4.56 -3.61 -4.56
C LYS A 143 4.52 -2.09 -4.75
N LEU A 144 5.23 -1.56 -5.75
CA LEU A 144 5.28 -0.12 -6.06
C LEU A 144 3.91 0.45 -6.45
N ALA A 145 3.07 -0.36 -7.11
CA ALA A 145 1.70 -0.01 -7.45
C ALA A 145 0.70 -0.20 -6.28
N GLY A 146 1.16 -0.59 -5.08
CA GLY A 146 0.30 -0.77 -3.91
C GLY A 146 -0.50 -2.07 -3.89
N TYR A 147 -0.06 -3.09 -4.63
CA TYR A 147 -0.61 -4.43 -4.59
C TYR A 147 0.23 -5.36 -3.73
N ARG A 148 -0.44 -6.36 -3.14
CA ARG A 148 0.17 -7.53 -2.50
C ARG A 148 -0.16 -8.77 -3.30
N ASN A 149 0.86 -9.57 -3.57
CA ASN A 149 0.73 -10.85 -4.24
C ASN A 149 0.23 -11.90 -3.23
N LEU A 150 -0.87 -12.58 -3.57
CA LEU A 150 -1.57 -13.62 -2.82
C LEU A 150 -1.96 -14.73 -3.80
N GLY A 151 -1.26 -15.87 -3.76
CA GLY A 151 -1.39 -16.93 -4.77
C GLY A 151 -1.14 -16.40 -6.19
N ARG A 152 -2.07 -16.67 -7.10
CA ARG A 152 -2.04 -16.19 -8.50
C ARG A 152 -2.54 -14.77 -8.70
N ARG A 153 -2.96 -14.06 -7.64
CA ARG A 153 -3.51 -12.70 -7.74
C ARG A 153 -2.68 -11.68 -7.01
N ALA A 154 -2.64 -10.47 -7.54
CA ALA A 154 -2.20 -9.30 -6.82
C ALA A 154 -3.44 -8.50 -6.41
N VAL A 155 -3.58 -8.20 -5.12
CA VAL A 155 -4.72 -7.47 -4.55
C VAL A 155 -4.22 -6.14 -4.01
N ARG A 156 -4.92 -5.05 -4.32
CA ARG A 156 -4.58 -3.74 -3.75
C ARG A 156 -4.65 -3.77 -2.24
N VAL A 157 -3.66 -3.17 -1.58
CA VAL A 157 -3.53 -3.22 -0.12
C VAL A 157 -4.73 -2.58 0.58
N ASP A 158 -5.29 -1.46 0.08
CA ASP A 158 -6.50 -0.88 0.67
C ASP A 158 -7.75 -1.76 0.53
N ILE A 159 -7.81 -2.64 -0.47
CA ILE A 159 -8.88 -3.63 -0.61
C ILE A 159 -8.69 -4.75 0.41
N LEU A 160 -7.47 -5.24 0.52
CA LEU A 160 -7.12 -6.31 1.45
C LEU A 160 -7.39 -5.93 2.91
N GLU A 161 -7.04 -4.70 3.31
CA GLU A 161 -7.33 -4.23 4.67
C GLU A 161 -8.82 -4.07 4.94
N ARG A 162 -9.60 -3.60 3.96
CA ARG A 162 -11.06 -3.52 4.09
C ARG A 162 -11.70 -4.90 4.15
N LEU A 163 -11.18 -5.88 3.43
CA LEU A 163 -11.60 -7.27 3.55
C LEU A 163 -11.33 -7.79 4.96
N ALA A 164 -10.14 -7.54 5.51
CA ALA A 164 -9.79 -7.93 6.87
C ALA A 164 -10.75 -7.33 7.91
N ASP A 165 -11.16 -6.08 7.73
CA ASP A 165 -12.14 -5.41 8.58
C ASP A 165 -13.53 -6.07 8.53
N LEU A 166 -13.94 -6.64 7.39
CA LEU A 166 -15.19 -7.42 7.27
C LEU A 166 -15.08 -8.81 7.90
N ILE A 167 -13.93 -9.46 7.79
CA ILE A 167 -13.70 -10.81 8.32
C ILE A 167 -13.58 -10.78 9.85
N ARG A 168 -12.92 -9.76 10.42
CA ARG A 168 -12.59 -9.72 11.85
C ARG A 168 -13.80 -9.88 12.79
N PRO A 169 -14.96 -9.22 12.59
CA PRO A 169 -16.14 -9.48 13.40
C PRO A 169 -16.64 -10.93 13.29
N ALA A 170 -16.59 -11.51 12.10
CA ALA A 170 -17.05 -12.87 11.85
C ALA A 170 -16.17 -13.91 12.56
N THR A 171 -14.85 -13.72 12.60
CA THR A 171 -13.91 -14.61 13.28
C THR A 171 -13.86 -14.40 14.79
N ASN A 172 -14.19 -13.21 15.28
CA ASN A 172 -14.16 -12.92 16.73
C ASN A 172 -15.46 -13.30 17.46
N TRP A 173 -16.54 -13.55 16.71
CA TRP A 173 -17.83 -13.95 17.28
C TRP A 173 -17.81 -15.41 17.72
N LYS A 174 -18.41 -15.73 18.88
CA LYS A 174 -18.61 -17.10 19.36
C LYS A 174 -20.10 -17.38 19.61
N PRO A 175 -20.57 -18.63 19.43
CA PRO A 175 -21.94 -19.00 19.77
C PRO A 175 -22.33 -18.54 21.19
N GLY A 176 -23.48 -17.89 21.29
CA GLY A 176 -23.99 -17.34 22.56
C GLY A 176 -23.58 -15.89 22.87
N LEU A 177 -22.72 -15.26 22.06
CA LEU A 177 -22.31 -13.86 22.26
C LEU A 177 -23.07 -12.90 21.33
N GLY A 178 -24.10 -12.22 21.83
CA GLY A 178 -24.77 -11.13 21.11
C GLY A 178 -25.31 -11.52 19.72
N GLN A 179 -25.52 -10.52 18.86
CA GLN A 179 -26.00 -10.75 17.50
C GLN A 179 -24.88 -11.35 16.63
N ARG A 180 -25.18 -12.45 15.94
CA ARG A 180 -24.26 -13.12 15.00
C ARG A 180 -23.97 -12.21 13.80
N PRO A 181 -22.71 -11.82 13.56
CA PRO A 181 -22.32 -11.09 12.35
C PRO A 181 -22.49 -11.95 11.09
N ASP A 182 -22.66 -11.30 9.95
CA ASP A 182 -22.67 -11.99 8.66
C ASP A 182 -21.37 -12.76 8.43
N GLY A 183 -21.50 -14.00 7.98
CA GLY A 183 -20.37 -14.90 7.76
C GLY A 183 -19.78 -15.51 9.03
N ALA A 184 -20.14 -15.07 10.24
CA ALA A 184 -19.65 -15.72 11.47
C ALA A 184 -20.08 -17.18 11.50
N TYR A 185 -19.23 -18.11 11.95
CA TYR A 185 -19.57 -19.54 12.04
C TYR A 185 -19.42 -20.07 13.48
N ASP A 186 -18.19 -20.26 13.95
CA ASP A 186 -17.88 -20.86 15.25
C ASP A 186 -16.78 -20.11 16.05
N GLY A 187 -16.30 -18.97 15.52
CA GLY A 187 -15.21 -18.19 16.10
C GLY A 187 -13.80 -18.69 15.73
N GLN A 188 -13.71 -19.68 14.85
CA GLN A 188 -12.45 -20.11 14.21
C GLN A 188 -12.53 -19.99 12.69
N SER A 189 -13.73 -20.22 12.14
CA SER A 189 -14.03 -20.14 10.72
C SER A 189 -15.07 -19.06 10.43
N PHE A 190 -15.11 -18.62 9.16
CA PHE A 190 -16.17 -17.77 8.64
C PHE A 190 -16.60 -18.26 7.26
N MET A 191 -17.85 -17.95 6.89
CA MET A 191 -18.35 -18.15 5.54
C MET A 191 -18.13 -16.89 4.71
N VAL A 192 -17.60 -17.05 3.50
CA VAL A 192 -17.44 -15.94 2.55
C VAL A 192 -18.81 -15.36 2.21
N THR A 193 -18.95 -14.04 2.33
CA THR A 193 -20.22 -13.35 2.09
C THR A 193 -20.20 -12.56 0.78
N PRO A 194 -21.37 -12.23 0.19
CA PRO A 194 -21.41 -11.38 -1.01
C PRO A 194 -20.70 -10.02 -0.86
N PRO A 195 -20.78 -9.31 0.28
CA PRO A 195 -19.96 -8.11 0.52
C PRO A 195 -18.44 -8.35 0.43
N MET A 196 -17.95 -9.49 0.92
CA MET A 196 -16.52 -9.85 0.87
C MET A 196 -16.06 -10.14 -0.57
N MET A 197 -16.89 -10.79 -1.39
CA MET A 197 -16.57 -11.02 -2.82
C MET A 197 -16.61 -9.71 -3.61
N SER A 198 -17.64 -8.88 -3.36
CA SER A 198 -17.85 -7.62 -4.06
C SER A 198 -16.69 -6.64 -3.89
N ILE A 199 -16.15 -6.50 -2.67
CA ILE A 199 -15.06 -5.53 -2.41
C ILE A 199 -13.76 -5.89 -3.15
N LEU A 200 -13.51 -7.18 -3.35
CA LEU A 200 -12.35 -7.67 -4.08
C LEU A 200 -12.52 -7.59 -5.60
N GLY A 201 -13.75 -7.53 -6.09
CA GLY A 201 -14.06 -7.68 -7.51
C GLY A 201 -13.60 -9.04 -8.03
N ALA A 202 -13.78 -10.09 -7.21
CA ALA A 202 -13.19 -11.40 -7.43
C ALA A 202 -14.22 -12.52 -7.28
N THR A 203 -13.95 -13.67 -7.90
CA THR A 203 -14.79 -14.86 -7.84
C THR A 203 -14.62 -15.61 -6.51
N ALA A 204 -15.45 -16.63 -6.27
CA ALA A 204 -15.30 -17.50 -5.10
C ALA A 204 -13.94 -18.23 -5.09
N ASP A 205 -13.48 -18.69 -6.26
CA ASP A 205 -12.18 -19.35 -6.41
C ASP A 205 -11.02 -18.39 -6.08
N ASP A 206 -11.12 -17.14 -6.54
CA ASP A 206 -10.15 -16.10 -6.20
C ASP A 206 -10.13 -15.81 -4.68
N MET A 207 -11.29 -15.82 -4.03
CA MET A 207 -11.42 -15.66 -2.58
C MET A 207 -10.73 -16.79 -1.83
N GLU A 208 -10.97 -18.05 -2.23
CA GLU A 208 -10.35 -19.21 -1.59
C GLU A 208 -8.82 -19.12 -1.67
N GLU A 209 -8.28 -18.66 -2.80
CA GLU A 209 -6.85 -18.52 -2.99
C GLU A 209 -6.24 -17.35 -2.21
N ILE A 210 -6.95 -16.23 -2.10
CA ILE A 210 -6.51 -15.06 -1.31
C ILE A 210 -6.48 -15.36 0.19
N LEU A 211 -7.35 -16.26 0.66
CA LEU A 211 -7.50 -16.62 2.07
C LEU A 211 -6.62 -17.80 2.53
N LYS A 212 -5.92 -18.47 1.60
CA LYS A 212 -4.90 -19.48 1.91
C LYS A 212 -3.66 -18.86 2.55
#